data_AF-A0A9P1MG94-F1
#
_entry.id   AF-A0A9P1MG94-F1
#
_cell.length_a   1.000
_cell.length_b   1.000
_cell.length_c   1.000
_cell.angle_alpha   90.00
_cell.angle_beta   90.00
_cell.angle_gamma   90.00
#
_symmetry.space_group_name_H-M   'P 1'
#
loop_
_entity.id
_entity.type
_entity.pdbx_description
1 polymer ?
#
loop_
_entity_poly.entity_id
_entity_poly.type
_entity_poly.pdbx_seq_one_letter_code
_entity_poly.pdbx_strand_id
1 'polypeptide(L)'
;MIIFFFVHSLLVYLQHDGRFQEARGVKENYVFGSFLAECIGLGIASFTVLLLLIGLSRHQSLLLIPHLIIQAISVVLFALLVIAGIIAVTTDLAVFYRLINAAPFVEHPSYSTVGLDGGTMLRIYFLLTLYGISFFLEIWFITIIYSCVRYLDERSTYMKYCLAFSTPMKRLSER
;
A
#
# COMPACT_ATOMS: atom_id res chain seq x y z
N MET A 1 -4.60 3.74 7.39
CA MET A 1 -4.82 2.78 6.29
C MET A 1 -4.11 1.46 6.58
N ILE A 2 -2.78 1.42 6.69
CA ILE A 2 -2.00 0.18 6.94
C ILE A 2 -2.46 -0.60 8.19
N ILE A 3 -2.67 0.07 9.34
CA ILE A 3 -3.15 -0.60 10.57
C ILE A 3 -4.55 -1.21 10.37
N PHE A 4 -5.40 -0.52 9.62
CA PHE A 4 -6.76 -0.99 9.36
C PHE A 4 -6.76 -2.25 8.50
N PHE A 5 -5.97 -2.29 7.42
CA PHE A 5 -5.80 -3.48 6.58
C PHE A 5 -5.20 -4.65 7.37
N PHE A 6 -4.18 -4.38 8.19
CA PHE A 6 -3.57 -5.39 9.03
C PHE A 6 -4.56 -6.01 10.04
N VAL A 7 -5.35 -5.18 10.73
CA VAL A 7 -6.40 -5.67 11.64
C VAL A 7 -7.46 -6.47 10.88
N HIS A 8 -7.84 -6.02 9.68
CA HIS A 8 -8.79 -6.73 8.85
C HIS A 8 -8.27 -8.11 8.41
N SER A 9 -7.04 -8.18 7.91
CA SER A 9 -6.40 -9.44 7.51
C SER A 9 -6.16 -10.38 8.69
N LEU A 10 -5.79 -9.83 9.85
CA LEU A 10 -5.71 -10.59 11.10
C LEU A 10 -7.09 -11.18 11.48
N LEU A 11 -8.17 -10.40 11.37
CA LEU A 11 -9.52 -10.89 11.65
C LEU A 11 -9.96 -11.97 10.65
N VAL A 12 -9.65 -11.81 9.36
CA VAL A 12 -9.92 -12.82 8.33
C VAL A 12 -9.12 -14.10 8.60
N TYR A 13 -7.83 -13.98 8.97
CA TYR A 13 -6.99 -15.10 9.35
C TYR A 13 -7.53 -15.83 10.60
N LEU A 14 -7.96 -15.09 11.62
CA LEU A 14 -8.54 -15.68 12.84
C LEU A 14 -9.91 -16.32 12.60
N GLN A 15 -10.71 -15.81 11.65
CA GLN A 15 -11.98 -16.41 11.23
C GLN A 15 -11.78 -17.63 10.33
N HIS A 16 -10.59 -17.81 9.75
CA HIS A 16 -10.25 -18.95 8.92
C HIS A 16 -9.86 -20.16 9.80
N ASP A 17 -10.87 -20.90 10.26
CA ASP A 17 -10.66 -22.08 11.12
C ASP A 17 -10.09 -23.25 10.30
N GLY A 18 -8.74 -23.35 10.26
CA GLY A 18 -7.99 -24.31 9.43
C GLY A 18 -8.36 -25.78 9.68
N ARG A 19 -8.93 -26.12 10.84
CA ARG A 19 -9.34 -27.49 11.19
C ARG A 19 -10.52 -28.01 10.37
N PHE A 20 -11.40 -27.13 9.87
CA PHE A 20 -12.56 -27.55 9.07
C PHE A 20 -12.26 -27.69 7.57
N GLN A 21 -11.22 -27.01 7.07
CA GLN A 21 -10.81 -27.11 5.66
C GLN A 21 -9.89 -28.31 5.38
N GLU A 22 -9.04 -28.69 6.33
CA GLU A 22 -8.21 -29.90 6.23
C GLU A 22 -9.09 -31.16 6.10
N ALA A 23 -10.24 -31.18 6.79
CA ALA A 23 -11.27 -32.22 6.67
C ALA A 23 -12.04 -32.20 5.32
N ARG A 24 -11.99 -31.10 4.56
CA ARG A 24 -12.62 -30.95 3.23
C ARG A 24 -11.63 -31.12 2.06
N GLY A 25 -10.35 -31.42 2.32
CA GLY A 25 -9.35 -31.72 1.29
C GLY A 25 -8.84 -30.51 0.49
N VAL A 26 -9.12 -29.27 0.94
CA VAL A 26 -8.62 -28.05 0.30
C VAL A 26 -7.24 -27.74 0.86
N LYS A 27 -6.20 -27.99 0.06
CA LYS A 27 -4.78 -27.88 0.45
C LYS A 27 -4.20 -26.45 0.35
N GLU A 28 -5.01 -25.46 -0.04
CA GLU A 28 -4.53 -24.12 -0.39
C GLU A 28 -4.75 -23.13 0.76
N ASN A 29 -3.69 -22.84 1.53
CA ASN A 29 -3.65 -21.78 2.54
C ASN A 29 -3.52 -20.38 1.88
N TYR A 30 -4.48 -19.99 1.03
CA TYR A 30 -4.48 -18.68 0.36
C TYR A 30 -4.53 -17.52 1.37
N VAL A 31 -5.21 -17.70 2.49
CA VAL A 31 -5.33 -16.72 3.57
C VAL A 31 -3.99 -16.45 4.26
N PHE A 32 -3.17 -17.48 4.48
CA PHE A 32 -1.84 -17.32 5.08
C PHE A 32 -0.89 -16.56 4.15
N GLY A 33 -0.96 -16.84 2.84
CA GLY A 33 -0.18 -16.12 1.83
C GLY A 33 -0.46 -14.61 1.84
N SER A 34 -1.74 -14.23 1.85
CA SER A 34 -2.17 -12.84 1.95
C SER A 34 -1.75 -12.18 3.28
N PHE A 35 -1.87 -12.88 4.41
CA PHE A 35 -1.44 -12.38 5.71
C PHE A 35 0.08 -12.16 5.79
N LEU A 36 0.88 -13.09 5.26
CA LEU A 36 2.33 -12.96 5.19
C LEU A 36 2.75 -11.78 4.30
N ALA A 37 2.10 -11.62 3.14
CA ALA A 37 2.34 -10.51 2.23
C ALA A 37 2.06 -9.16 2.89
N GLU A 38 0.99 -9.04 3.69
CA GLU A 38 0.71 -7.83 4.46
C GLU A 38 1.74 -7.56 5.56
N CYS A 39 2.20 -8.58 6.28
CA CYS A 39 3.27 -8.42 7.27
C CYS A 39 4.55 -7.84 6.64
N ILE A 40 4.95 -8.38 5.48
CA ILE A 40 6.13 -7.91 4.74
C ILE A 40 5.89 -6.48 4.24
N GLY A 41 4.72 -6.21 3.66
CA GLY A 41 4.34 -4.87 3.19
C GLY A 41 4.39 -3.83 4.31
N LEU A 42 3.92 -4.18 5.51
CA LEU A 42 3.95 -3.31 6.68
C LEU A 42 5.39 -3.04 7.14
N GLY A 43 6.25 -4.05 7.11
CA GLY A 43 7.69 -3.89 7.36
C GLY A 43 8.33 -2.88 6.41
N ILE A 44 8.15 -3.06 5.10
CA ILE A 44 8.70 -2.15 4.07
C ILE A 44 8.11 -0.73 4.20
N ALA A 45 6.81 -0.61 4.44
CA ALA A 45 6.15 0.68 4.63
C ALA A 45 6.67 1.41 5.87
N SER A 46 6.83 0.71 7.01
CA SER A 46 7.39 1.33 8.22
C SER A 46 8.83 1.83 8.01
N PHE A 47 9.66 1.04 7.33
CA PHE A 47 11.03 1.41 7.01
C PHE A 47 11.11 2.64 6.10
N THR A 48 10.27 2.72 5.07
CA THR A 48 10.23 3.88 4.15
C THR A 48 9.74 5.15 4.83
N VAL A 49 8.77 5.04 5.74
CA VAL A 49 8.31 6.18 6.56
C VAL A 49 9.43 6.67 7.48
N LEU A 50 10.23 5.77 8.07
CA LEU A 50 11.39 6.17 8.86
C LEU A 50 12.42 6.92 8.00
N LEU A 51 12.72 6.45 6.78
CA LEU A 51 13.60 7.16 5.84
C LEU A 51 13.06 8.55 5.48
N LEU A 52 11.75 8.67 5.28
CA LEU A 52 11.09 9.96 5.04
C LEU A 52 11.31 10.93 6.20
N LEU A 53 11.09 10.50 7.45
CA LEU A 53 11.30 11.33 8.64
C LEU A 53 12.76 11.77 8.79
N ILE A 54 13.70 10.84 8.55
CA ILE A 54 15.14 11.15 8.58
C ILE A 54 15.51 12.13 7.46
N GLY A 55 14.99 11.93 6.24
CA GLY A 55 15.22 12.80 5.09
C GLY A 55 14.71 14.23 5.32
N LEU A 56 13.51 14.35 5.90
CA LEU A 56 12.93 15.64 6.29
C LEU A 56 13.77 16.35 7.37
N SER A 57 14.16 15.64 8.42
CA SER A 57 14.95 16.22 9.54
C SER A 57 16.37 16.61 9.12
N ARG A 58 16.99 15.88 8.19
CA ARG A 58 18.34 16.17 7.66
C ARG A 58 18.32 17.08 6.44
N HIS A 59 17.14 17.50 5.97
CA HIS A 59 16.95 18.26 4.72
C HIS A 59 17.62 17.60 3.49
N GLN A 60 17.64 16.28 3.44
CA GLN A 60 18.25 15.50 2.36
C GLN A 60 17.15 14.97 1.42
N SER A 61 17.04 15.54 0.22
CA SER A 61 16.05 15.15 -0.79
C SER A 61 16.22 13.70 -1.27
N LEU A 62 17.45 13.19 -1.31
CA LEU A 62 17.78 11.82 -1.73
C LEU A 62 17.07 10.74 -0.89
N LEU A 63 16.86 10.98 0.41
CA LEU A 63 16.22 10.02 1.30
C LEU A 63 14.69 9.92 1.08
N LEU A 64 14.09 10.85 0.33
CA LEU A 64 12.68 10.83 -0.02
C LEU A 64 12.39 10.01 -1.28
N ILE A 65 13.40 9.73 -2.11
CA ILE A 65 13.25 8.98 -3.36
C ILE A 65 12.76 7.54 -3.11
N PRO A 66 13.32 6.77 -2.15
CA PRO A 66 12.84 5.42 -1.86
C PRO A 66 11.36 5.39 -1.46
N HIS A 67 10.92 6.41 -0.69
CA HIS A 67 9.52 6.55 -0.31
C HIS A 67 8.63 6.80 -1.54
N LEU A 68 9.02 7.70 -2.45
CA LEU A 68 8.27 7.93 -3.70
C LEU A 68 8.16 6.68 -4.57
N ILE A 69 9.23 5.90 -4.69
CA ILE A 69 9.24 4.66 -5.49
C ILE A 69 8.25 3.65 -4.92
N ILE A 70 8.30 3.41 -3.60
CA ILE A 70 7.41 2.45 -2.95
C ILE A 70 5.94 2.94 -2.99
N GLN A 71 5.71 4.25 -2.84
CA GLN A 71 4.37 4.83 -2.99
C GLN A 71 3.83 4.66 -4.42
N ALA A 72 4.67 4.84 -5.44
CA ALA A 72 4.26 4.66 -6.83
C ALA A 72 3.90 3.19 -7.14
N ILE A 73 4.69 2.24 -6.63
CA ILE A 73 4.38 0.80 -6.74
C ILE A 73 3.06 0.48 -6.04
N SER A 74 2.85 1.03 -4.83
CA SER A 74 1.60 0.91 -4.07
C SER A 74 0.39 1.37 -4.89
N VAL A 75 0.46 2.54 -5.53
CA VAL A 75 -0.63 3.07 -6.37
C VAL A 75 -0.98 2.13 -7.52
N VAL A 76 0.00 1.56 -8.21
CA VAL A 76 -0.23 0.60 -9.30
C VAL A 76 -0.92 -0.66 -8.76
N LEU A 77 -0.47 -1.19 -7.63
CA LEU A 77 -1.08 -2.37 -7.02
C LEU A 77 -2.52 -2.10 -6.55
N PHE A 78 -2.79 -0.94 -5.95
CA PHE A 78 -4.15 -0.55 -5.56
C PHE A 78 -5.07 -0.38 -6.78
N ALA A 79 -4.58 0.19 -7.89
CA ALA A 79 -5.36 0.29 -9.13
C ALA A 79 -5.76 -1.09 -9.66
N LEU A 80 -4.82 -2.03 -9.72
CA LEU A 80 -5.08 -3.41 -10.13
C LEU A 80 -6.10 -4.09 -9.21
N LEU A 81 -5.98 -3.87 -7.90
CA LEU A 81 -6.88 -4.46 -6.90
C LEU A 81 -8.31 -3.91 -7.02
N VAL A 82 -8.47 -2.60 -7.25
CA VAL A 82 -9.79 -1.99 -7.49
C VAL A 82 -10.42 -2.52 -8.78
N ILE A 83 -9.63 -2.64 -9.87
CA ILE A 83 -10.12 -3.22 -11.14
C ILE A 83 -10.55 -4.68 -10.92
N ALA A 84 -9.73 -5.47 -10.24
CA ALA A 84 -10.08 -6.86 -9.90
C ALA A 84 -11.35 -6.94 -9.03
N GLY A 85 -11.53 -6.01 -8.10
CA GLY A 85 -12.74 -5.88 -7.29
C GLY A 85 -14.01 -5.57 -8.08
N ILE A 86 -13.91 -4.66 -9.04
CA ILE A 86 -15.04 -4.33 -9.93
C ILE A 86 -15.39 -5.55 -10.79
N ILE A 87 -14.38 -6.24 -11.33
CA ILE A 87 -14.60 -7.46 -12.11
C ILE A 87 -15.24 -8.56 -11.24
N ALA A 88 -14.77 -8.75 -10.01
CA ALA A 88 -15.32 -9.74 -9.08
C ALA A 88 -16.82 -9.52 -8.84
N VAL A 89 -17.22 -8.28 -8.55
CA VAL A 89 -18.61 -7.89 -8.27
C VAL A 89 -19.50 -8.02 -9.51
N THR A 90 -18.96 -7.79 -10.71
CA THR A 90 -19.76 -7.81 -11.95
C THR A 90 -19.88 -9.19 -12.57
N THR A 91 -18.94 -10.11 -12.31
CA THR A 91 -18.86 -11.42 -12.96
C THR A 91 -19.04 -12.61 -12.02
N ASP A 92 -19.10 -12.36 -10.71
CA ASP A 92 -19.19 -13.35 -9.63
C ASP A 92 -18.14 -14.48 -9.70
N LEU A 93 -17.01 -14.22 -10.38
CA LEU A 93 -15.93 -15.17 -10.59
C LEU A 93 -15.13 -15.41 -9.30
N ALA A 94 -15.03 -16.67 -8.90
CA ALA A 94 -14.34 -17.10 -7.68
C ALA A 94 -12.87 -16.67 -7.64
N VAL A 95 -12.20 -16.67 -8.80
CA VAL A 95 -10.77 -16.33 -8.92
C VAL A 95 -10.48 -14.90 -8.46
N PHE A 96 -11.34 -13.94 -8.80
CA PHE A 96 -11.13 -12.55 -8.40
C PHE A 96 -11.48 -12.32 -6.93
N TYR A 97 -12.47 -13.04 -6.38
CA TYR A 97 -12.73 -13.02 -4.94
C TYR A 97 -11.59 -13.63 -4.11
N ARG A 98 -10.91 -14.68 -4.61
CA ARG A 98 -9.70 -15.23 -3.98
C ARG A 98 -8.56 -14.21 -3.97
N LEU A 99 -8.38 -13.48 -5.08
CA LEU A 99 -7.33 -12.46 -5.20
C LEU A 99 -7.51 -11.31 -4.21
N ILE A 100 -8.75 -10.92 -3.92
CA ILE A 100 -9.07 -9.83 -2.98
C ILE A 100 -8.98 -10.31 -1.52
N ASN A 101 -9.08 -11.63 -1.28
CA ASN A 101 -9.04 -12.25 0.05
C ASN A 101 -10.00 -11.59 1.07
N ALA A 102 -11.16 -11.13 0.61
CA ALA A 102 -12.09 -10.36 1.43
C ALA A 102 -12.93 -11.21 2.40
N ALA A 103 -13.16 -12.48 2.10
CA ALA A 103 -13.89 -13.41 2.97
C ALA A 103 -13.63 -14.87 2.57
N PRO A 104 -13.75 -15.83 3.52
CA PRO A 104 -13.81 -17.25 3.20
C PRO A 104 -15.17 -17.57 2.56
N PHE A 105 -15.16 -18.09 1.32
CA PHE A 105 -16.35 -18.55 0.63
C PHE A 105 -16.21 -20.02 0.21
N VAL A 106 -17.34 -20.71 0.06
CA VAL A 106 -17.39 -22.11 -0.37
C VAL A 106 -17.65 -22.12 -1.87
N GLU A 107 -16.65 -22.52 -2.65
CA GLU A 107 -16.83 -22.71 -4.08
C GLU A 107 -17.69 -23.93 -4.39
N HIS A 108 -18.49 -23.83 -5.44
CA HIS A 108 -19.18 -24.98 -5.98
C HIS A 108 -18.22 -25.84 -6.82
N PRO A 109 -18.22 -27.17 -6.66
CA PRO A 109 -17.24 -28.05 -7.31
C PRO A 109 -17.36 -28.11 -8.84
N SER A 110 -18.46 -27.62 -9.40
CA SER A 110 -18.80 -27.70 -10.83
C SER A 110 -18.93 -26.34 -11.54
N TYR A 111 -18.88 -25.23 -10.81
CA TYR A 111 -19.03 -23.88 -11.37
C TYR A 111 -17.97 -22.93 -10.82
N SER A 112 -17.42 -22.06 -11.66
CA SER A 112 -16.43 -21.04 -11.29
C SER A 112 -17.03 -19.80 -10.62
N THR A 113 -18.36 -19.79 -10.41
CA THR A 113 -19.12 -18.70 -9.81
C THR A 113 -19.43 -18.99 -8.34
N VAL A 114 -19.37 -17.96 -7.49
CA VAL A 114 -19.59 -18.10 -6.04
C VAL A 114 -20.96 -17.56 -5.67
N GLY A 115 -21.72 -18.32 -4.86
CA GLY A 115 -22.91 -17.80 -4.17
C GLY A 115 -22.49 -17.13 -2.86
N LEU A 116 -22.63 -15.81 -2.76
CA LEU A 116 -22.29 -15.07 -1.55
C LEU A 116 -23.51 -14.80 -0.68
N ASP A 117 -23.37 -15.08 0.62
CA ASP A 117 -24.36 -14.66 1.62
C ASP A 117 -24.37 -13.12 1.77
N GLY A 118 -25.53 -12.55 2.14
CA GLY A 118 -25.73 -11.10 2.18
C GLY A 118 -24.75 -10.38 3.13
N GLY A 119 -24.39 -11.02 4.24
CA GLY A 119 -23.38 -10.52 5.17
C GLY A 119 -21.97 -10.49 4.56
N THR A 120 -21.63 -11.47 3.72
CA THR A 120 -20.33 -11.58 3.04
C THR A 120 -20.21 -10.56 1.91
N MET A 121 -21.29 -10.37 1.14
CA MET A 121 -21.40 -9.32 0.13
C MET A 121 -21.15 -7.93 0.72
N LEU A 122 -21.78 -7.60 1.86
CA LEU A 122 -21.60 -6.30 2.52
C LEU A 122 -20.14 -6.04 2.91
N ARG A 123 -19.44 -7.06 3.44
CA ARG A 123 -18.02 -6.95 3.80
C ARG A 123 -17.15 -6.66 2.58
N ILE A 124 -17.43 -7.30 1.45
CA ILE A 124 -16.68 -7.10 0.20
C ILE A 124 -16.90 -5.69 -0.34
N TYR A 125 -18.14 -5.20 -0.38
CA TYR A 125 -18.43 -3.83 -0.82
C TYR A 125 -17.75 -2.78 0.07
N PHE A 126 -17.76 -3.01 1.38
CA PHE A 126 -17.10 -2.13 2.34
C PHE A 126 -15.57 -2.10 2.12
N LEU A 127 -14.93 -3.26 1.94
CA LEU A 127 -13.50 -3.36 1.63
C LEU A 127 -13.16 -2.71 0.30
N LEU A 128 -13.95 -2.96 -0.74
CA LEU A 128 -13.74 -2.37 -2.06
C LEU A 128 -13.83 -0.84 -2.02
N THR A 129 -14.78 -0.31 -1.24
CA THR A 129 -14.91 1.13 -1.01
C THR A 129 -13.67 1.70 -0.30
N LEU A 130 -13.17 1.00 0.73
CA LEU A 130 -11.96 1.41 1.43
C LEU A 130 -10.71 1.33 0.54
N TYR A 131 -10.60 0.35 -0.35
CA TYR A 131 -9.55 0.28 -1.36
C TYR A 131 -9.62 1.48 -2.32
N GLY A 132 -10.82 1.87 -2.76
CA GLY A 132 -11.02 3.07 -3.57
C GLY A 132 -10.58 4.35 -2.85
N ILE A 133 -11.00 4.56 -1.59
CA ILE A 133 -10.58 5.72 -0.80
C ILE A 133 -9.06 5.73 -0.60
N SER A 134 -8.48 4.56 -0.30
CA SER A 134 -7.03 4.41 -0.12
C SER A 134 -6.27 4.79 -1.39
N PHE A 135 -6.75 4.37 -2.56
CA PHE A 135 -6.14 4.72 -3.85
C PHE A 135 -6.08 6.25 -4.07
N PHE A 136 -7.17 6.97 -3.80
CA PHE A 136 -7.17 8.44 -3.91
C PHE A 136 -6.23 9.11 -2.90
N LEU A 137 -6.19 8.60 -1.66
CA LEU A 137 -5.26 9.10 -0.64
C LEU A 137 -3.79 8.87 -1.03
N GLU A 138 -3.46 7.72 -1.62
CA GLU A 138 -2.11 7.42 -2.09
C GLU A 138 -1.65 8.38 -3.20
N ILE A 139 -2.52 8.66 -4.19
CA ILE A 139 -2.25 9.66 -5.26
C ILE A 139 -2.01 11.04 -4.67
N TRP A 140 -2.84 11.44 -3.71
CA TRP A 140 -2.70 12.71 -3.01
C TRP A 140 -1.36 12.77 -2.26
N PHE A 141 -0.96 11.70 -1.59
CA PHE A 141 0.28 11.62 -0.84
C PHE A 141 1.52 11.70 -1.73
N ILE A 142 1.52 11.02 -2.89
CA ILE A 142 2.60 11.15 -3.90
C ILE A 142 2.78 12.61 -4.29
N THR A 143 1.69 13.33 -4.53
CA THR A 143 1.73 14.74 -4.97
C THR A 143 2.39 15.63 -3.91
N ILE A 144 2.05 15.43 -2.63
CA ILE A 144 2.67 16.14 -1.51
C ILE A 144 4.18 15.85 -1.44
N ILE A 145 4.55 14.57 -1.42
CA ILE A 145 5.96 14.17 -1.25
C ILE A 145 6.80 14.63 -2.44
N TYR A 146 6.27 14.55 -3.66
CA TYR A 146 6.92 15.08 -4.86
C TYR A 146 7.18 16.59 -4.74
N SER A 147 6.19 17.34 -4.27
CA SER A 147 6.33 18.77 -4.01
C SER A 147 7.41 19.07 -2.96
N CYS A 148 7.47 18.26 -1.89
CA CYS A 148 8.52 18.35 -0.88
C CYS A 148 9.92 18.05 -1.44
N VAL A 149 10.05 17.03 -2.30
CA VAL A 149 11.32 16.71 -2.96
C VAL A 149 11.78 17.88 -3.82
N ARG A 150 10.88 18.44 -4.66
CA ARG A 150 11.20 19.58 -5.51
C ARG A 150 11.64 20.79 -4.68
N TYR A 151 10.90 21.09 -3.61
CA TYR A 151 11.24 22.19 -2.71
C TYR A 151 12.60 22.01 -2.04
N LEU A 152 12.93 20.81 -1.54
CA LEU A 152 14.23 20.54 -0.92
C LEU A 152 15.37 20.61 -1.93
N ASP A 153 15.14 20.16 -3.17
CA ASP A 153 16.14 20.20 -4.23
C ASP A 153 16.45 21.66 -4.66
N GLU A 154 15.40 22.45 -4.88
CA GLU A 154 15.51 23.89 -5.15
C GLU A 154 16.26 24.60 -4.01
N ARG A 155 15.89 24.36 -2.74
CA ARG A 155 16.57 24.93 -1.57
C ARG A 155 18.05 24.54 -1.50
N SER A 156 18.38 23.28 -1.81
CA SER A 156 19.77 22.81 -1.80
C SER A 156 20.61 23.54 -2.86
N THR A 157 20.01 23.83 -4.01
CA THR A 157 20.63 24.54 -5.12
C THR A 157 20.85 26.01 -4.78
N TYR A 158 19.85 26.69 -4.20
CA TYR A 158 20.01 28.05 -3.70
C TYR A 158 21.10 28.17 -2.62
N MET A 159 21.18 27.20 -1.69
CA MET A 159 22.23 27.20 -0.67
C MET A 159 23.63 27.13 -1.30
N LYS A 160 23.82 26.30 -2.34
CA LYS A 160 25.09 26.19 -3.08
C LYS A 160 25.46 27.53 -3.73
N TYR A 161 24.50 28.22 -4.35
CA TYR A 161 24.73 29.55 -4.92
C TYR A 161 25.14 30.58 -3.84
N CYS A 162 24.41 30.65 -2.72
CA CYS A 162 24.75 31.56 -1.62
C CYS A 162 26.14 31.28 -1.03
N LEU A 163 26.53 30.01 -0.89
CA LEU A 163 27.86 29.62 -0.45
C LEU A 163 28.94 30.01 -1.47
N ALA A 164 28.69 29.82 -2.77
CA ALA A 164 29.61 30.20 -3.84
C ALA A 164 29.87 31.71 -3.91
N PHE A 165 28.88 32.55 -3.57
CA PHE A 165 29.04 34.01 -3.53
C PHE A 165 29.64 34.53 -2.21
N SER A 166 29.31 33.92 -1.07
CA SER A 166 29.82 34.35 0.24
C SER A 166 31.27 33.93 0.51
N THR A 167 31.72 32.80 -0.03
CA THR A 167 33.10 32.31 0.13
C THR A 167 34.18 33.24 -0.45
N PRO A 168 34.07 33.79 -1.67
CA PRO A 168 35.03 34.76 -2.19
C PRO A 168 34.94 36.11 -1.47
N MET A 169 33.75 36.57 -1.04
CA MET A 169 33.62 37.80 -0.26
C MET A 169 34.29 37.71 1.11
N LYS A 170 34.21 36.56 1.80
CA LYS A 170 34.95 36.33 3.05
C LYS A 170 36.46 36.42 2.85
N ARG A 171 36.99 35.82 1.77
CA ARG A 171 38.43 35.92 1.45
C ARG A 171 38.89 37.34 1.09
N LEU A 172 37.99 38.18 0.58
CA LEU A 172 38.26 39.59 0.30
C LEU A 172 38.23 40.46 1.56
N SER A 173 37.38 40.15 2.55
CA SER A 173 37.32 40.93 3.80
C SER A 173 38.37 40.52 4.83
N GLU A 174 38.99 39.36 4.69
CA GLU A 174 40.11 38.89 5.54
C GLU A 174 41.47 39.48 5.10
N ARG A 175 41.50 40.27 4.02
CA ARG A 175 42.70 40.89 3.44
C ARG A 175 42.72 42.39 3.70
#